data_AF-A0A3M1HL15-F1
#
_entry.id   AF-A0A3M1HL15-F1
#
_cell.length_a   1.000
_cell.length_b   1.000
_cell.length_c   1.000
_cell.angle_alpha   90.00
_cell.angle_beta   90.00
_cell.angle_gamma   90.00
#
_symmetry.space_group_name_H-M   'P 1'
#
loop_
_entity.id
_entity.type
_entity.pdbx_description
1 polymer ?
#
loop_
_entity_poly.entity_id
_entity_poly.type
_entity_poly.pdbx_seq_one_letter_code
_entity_poly.pdbx_strand_id
1 'polypeptide(L)'
;MRPFPPWLAAGIGLLVGVVLVMLLLRVPPPRSAAPSAPSLPEPAPAPAPPPFEAFEEAPRQGMPARAPRTGIALIVDDLGNNRREAIAVAELPGRFAASVLPDAPQARFAARTLAAAGKIVMLHLPMEPKVAKYRARMDGFFLTLADDDAAIAEKLARALAVVPEAQGVNNHMGSALTERWAPMRALMRGIAGRRLFFVDSLT
;
A
#
# COMPACT_ATOMS: atom_id res chain seq x y z
N MET A 1 -51.83 48.96 29.60
CA MET A 1 -50.78 47.92 29.52
C MET A 1 -49.97 47.99 30.81
N ARG A 2 -49.93 46.93 31.63
CA ARG A 2 -49.22 46.97 32.92
C ARG A 2 -47.70 46.80 32.67
N PRO A 3 -46.83 47.64 33.24
CA PRO A 3 -45.40 47.55 33.03
C PRO A 3 -44.85 46.25 33.63
N PHE A 4 -43.85 45.68 32.96
CA PHE A 4 -43.18 44.46 33.40
C PHE A 4 -42.55 44.68 34.79
N PRO A 5 -42.80 43.80 35.77
CA PRO A 5 -42.27 44.00 37.11
C PRO A 5 -40.74 43.91 37.11
N PRO A 6 -40.03 44.93 37.65
CA PRO A 6 -38.57 44.98 37.59
C PRO A 6 -37.88 43.83 38.38
N TRP A 7 -38.57 43.26 39.37
CA TRP A 7 -38.09 42.10 40.12
C TRP A 7 -38.05 40.81 39.29
N LEU A 8 -38.87 40.70 38.24
CA LEU A 8 -38.88 39.53 37.35
C LEU A 8 -37.64 39.50 36.43
N ALA A 9 -37.23 40.67 35.93
CA ALA A 9 -36.01 40.83 35.15
C ALA A 9 -34.75 40.57 36.00
N ALA A 10 -34.75 41.03 37.25
CA ALA A 10 -33.68 40.74 38.20
C ALA A 10 -33.57 39.24 38.52
N GLY A 11 -34.71 38.55 38.67
CA GLY A 11 -34.75 37.10 38.91
C GLY A 11 -34.19 36.27 37.73
N ILE A 12 -34.54 36.65 36.49
CA ILE A 12 -34.02 35.98 35.29
C ILE A 12 -32.51 36.25 35.12
N GLY A 13 -32.07 37.49 35.38
CA GLY A 13 -30.64 37.85 35.31
C GLY A 13 -29.79 37.05 36.31
N LEU A 14 -30.28 36.88 37.54
CA LEU A 14 -29.62 36.06 38.56
C LEU A 14 -29.55 34.58 38.15
N LEU A 15 -30.65 34.02 37.62
CA LEU A 15 -30.70 32.63 37.17
C LEU A 15 -29.70 32.37 36.03
N VAL A 16 -29.66 33.25 35.02
CA VAL A 16 -28.72 33.15 33.89
C VAL A 16 -27.27 33.30 34.37
N GLY A 17 -27.01 34.22 35.29
CA GLY A 17 -25.68 34.39 35.90
C GLY A 17 -25.20 33.14 36.64
N VAL A 18 -26.07 32.52 37.45
CA VAL A 18 -25.75 31.28 38.18
C VAL A 18 -25.49 30.12 37.22
N VAL A 19 -26.29 29.95 36.17
CA VAL A 19 -26.09 28.90 35.15
C VAL A 19 -24.78 29.11 34.38
N LEU A 20 -24.45 30.35 34.02
CA LEU A 20 -23.22 30.68 33.30
C LEU A 20 -21.98 30.44 34.17
N VAL A 21 -22.03 30.82 35.45
CA VAL A 21 -20.96 30.54 36.42
C VAL A 21 -20.82 29.03 36.63
N MET A 22 -21.92 28.27 36.73
CA MET A 22 -21.87 26.80 36.80
C MET A 22 -21.28 26.16 35.53
N LEU A 23 -21.52 26.73 34.35
CA LEU A 23 -20.91 26.25 33.10
C LEU A 23 -19.42 26.60 33.02
N LEU A 24 -19.01 27.79 33.46
CA LEU A 24 -17.62 28.26 33.45
C LEU A 24 -16.76 27.60 34.55
N LEU A 25 -17.37 27.18 35.66
CA LEU A 25 -16.71 26.46 36.76
C LEU A 25 -16.73 24.93 36.60
N ARG A 26 -17.11 24.40 35.42
CA ARG A 26 -16.94 22.97 35.11
C ARG A 26 -15.46 22.63 35.02
N VAL A 27 -14.87 22.27 36.16
CA VAL A 27 -13.57 21.63 36.23
C VAL A 27 -13.72 20.27 35.51
N PRO A 28 -12.96 20.00 34.44
CA PRO A 28 -12.98 18.70 33.82
C PRO A 28 -12.60 17.66 34.89
N PRO A 29 -13.29 16.50 34.95
CA PRO A 29 -12.87 15.46 35.87
C PRO A 29 -11.40 15.14 35.59
N PRO A 30 -10.58 14.87 36.61
CA PRO A 30 -9.22 14.40 36.36
C PRO A 30 -9.32 13.20 35.41
N ARG A 31 -8.50 13.19 34.36
CA ARG A 31 -8.38 12.02 33.48
C ARG A 31 -8.11 10.83 34.40
N SER A 32 -9.11 9.99 34.61
CA SER A 32 -8.90 8.70 35.25
C SER A 32 -7.83 8.04 34.42
N ALA A 33 -6.65 7.80 35.01
CA ALA A 33 -5.65 6.98 34.37
C ALA A 33 -6.37 5.69 34.00
N ALA A 34 -6.42 5.39 32.69
CA ALA A 34 -6.95 4.13 32.23
C ALA A 34 -6.28 3.03 33.08
N PRO A 35 -7.03 2.05 33.60
CA PRO A 35 -6.41 0.94 34.31
C PRO A 35 -5.31 0.40 33.41
N SER A 36 -4.10 0.31 33.93
CA SER A 36 -2.98 -0.34 33.27
C SER A 36 -3.51 -1.69 32.80
N ALA A 37 -3.67 -1.87 31.49
CA ALA A 37 -4.03 -3.17 30.97
C ALA A 37 -3.00 -4.17 31.53
N PRO A 38 -3.42 -5.34 32.02
CA PRO A 38 -2.46 -6.37 32.37
C PRO A 38 -1.56 -6.55 31.15
N SER A 39 -0.25 -6.40 31.33
CA SER A 39 0.72 -6.70 30.29
C SER A 39 0.52 -8.16 29.91
N LEU A 40 -0.18 -8.40 28.80
CA LEU A 40 -0.20 -9.71 28.18
C LEU A 40 1.26 -10.12 28.01
N PRO A 41 1.65 -11.36 28.39
CA PRO A 41 2.97 -11.84 28.09
C PRO A 41 3.21 -11.64 26.60
N GLU A 42 4.35 -11.03 26.27
CA GLU A 42 4.78 -10.86 24.90
C GLU A 42 4.65 -12.22 24.19
N PRO A 43 3.91 -12.32 23.08
CA PRO A 43 3.77 -13.59 22.38
C PRO A 43 5.18 -14.08 22.07
N ALA A 44 5.45 -15.34 22.43
CA ALA A 44 6.74 -15.95 22.18
C ALA A 44 7.15 -15.68 20.72
N PRO A 45 8.43 -15.36 20.45
CA PRO A 45 8.88 -15.10 19.09
C PRO A 45 8.46 -16.29 18.23
N ALA A 46 7.75 -15.98 17.13
CA ALA A 46 7.38 -17.01 16.17
C ALA A 46 8.63 -17.80 15.80
N PRO A 47 8.54 -19.13 15.64
CA PRO A 47 9.68 -19.92 15.22
C PRO A 47 10.26 -19.29 13.95
N ALA A 48 11.58 -19.09 13.94
CA ALA A 48 12.26 -18.58 12.77
C ALA A 48 11.79 -19.40 11.56
N PRO A 49 11.43 -18.76 10.44
CA PRO A 49 11.11 -19.50 9.23
C PRO A 49 12.25 -20.49 8.97
N PRO A 50 11.94 -21.71 8.46
CA PRO A 50 12.98 -22.66 8.11
C PRO A 50 14.02 -21.95 7.23
N PRO A 51 15.32 -22.27 7.36
CA PRO A 51 16.35 -21.68 6.53
C PRO A 51 15.90 -21.77 5.08
N PHE A 52 15.69 -20.61 4.45
CA PHE A 52 15.45 -20.56 3.03
C PHE A 52 16.71 -21.14 2.40
N GLU A 53 16.62 -22.34 1.84
CA GLU A 53 17.71 -22.89 1.03
C GLU A 53 18.03 -21.83 0.00
N ALA A 54 19.21 -21.22 0.14
CA ALA A 54 19.61 -20.11 -0.70
C ALA A 54 19.54 -20.62 -2.13
N PHE A 55 18.56 -20.12 -2.90
CA PHE A 55 18.60 -20.29 -4.34
C PHE A 55 19.97 -19.81 -4.79
N GLU A 56 20.71 -20.73 -5.41
CA GLU A 56 22.02 -20.45 -5.98
C GLU A 56 21.90 -19.14 -6.77
N GLU A 57 22.57 -18.09 -6.30
CA GLU A 57 22.39 -16.74 -6.84
C GLU A 57 22.64 -16.81 -8.34
N ALA A 58 21.57 -16.65 -9.13
CA ALA A 58 21.68 -16.61 -10.57
C ALA A 58 22.77 -15.58 -10.94
N PRO A 59 23.64 -15.87 -11.93
CA PRO A 59 24.75 -14.99 -12.25
C PRO A 59 24.26 -13.56 -12.42
N ARG A 60 24.72 -12.66 -11.55
CA ARG A 60 24.39 -11.22 -11.58
C ARG A 60 25.08 -10.59 -12.78
N GLN A 61 24.61 -10.89 -13.99
CA GLN A 61 25.15 -10.32 -15.21
C GLN A 61 24.72 -8.85 -15.28
N GLY A 62 25.68 -7.94 -15.16
CA GLY A 62 25.48 -6.50 -15.38
C GLY A 62 25.29 -5.61 -14.14
N MET A 63 25.37 -6.15 -12.91
CA MET A 63 25.33 -5.30 -11.72
C MET A 63 26.74 -4.76 -11.41
N PRO A 64 26.96 -3.44 -11.33
CA PRO A 64 28.27 -2.89 -11.04
C PRO A 64 28.80 -3.41 -9.70
N ALA A 65 30.13 -3.58 -9.64
CA ALA A 65 30.85 -4.04 -8.47
C ALA A 65 30.42 -3.28 -7.22
N ARG A 66 29.89 -4.04 -6.25
CA ARG A 66 29.58 -3.65 -4.86
C ARG A 66 28.72 -2.38 -4.76
N ALA A 67 27.41 -2.56 -4.69
CA ALA A 67 26.49 -1.51 -4.27
C ALA A 67 27.01 -0.86 -2.97
N PRO A 68 26.97 0.48 -2.86
CA PRO A 68 27.42 1.16 -1.65
C PRO A 68 26.67 0.60 -0.44
N ARG A 69 27.36 0.47 0.71
CA ARG A 69 26.79 -0.11 1.94
C ARG A 69 25.59 0.68 2.48
N THR A 70 25.34 1.86 1.93
CA THR A 70 24.20 2.73 2.16
C THR A 70 23.70 3.26 0.83
N GLY A 71 22.38 3.34 0.66
CA GLY A 71 21.76 3.83 -0.57
C GLY A 71 20.25 3.91 -0.44
N ILE A 72 19.63 4.66 -1.34
CA ILE A 72 18.19 4.77 -1.49
C ILE A 72 17.85 4.16 -2.85
N ALA A 73 16.89 3.23 -2.85
CA ALA A 73 16.23 2.79 -4.07
C ALA A 73 14.90 3.54 -4.19
N LEU A 74 14.57 4.00 -5.40
CA LEU A 74 13.32 4.68 -5.69
C LEU A 74 12.51 3.82 -6.68
N ILE A 75 11.23 3.65 -6.36
CA ILE A 75 10.23 3.03 -7.24
C ILE A 75 9.10 4.05 -7.44
N VAL A 76 8.67 4.24 -8.70
CA VAL A 76 7.53 5.08 -9.06
C VAL A 76 6.39 4.17 -9.51
N ASP A 77 5.34 4.11 -8.71
CA ASP A 77 4.19 3.21 -8.90
C ASP A 77 3.04 3.87 -9.68
N ASP A 78 1.98 3.09 -9.93
CA ASP A 78 0.71 3.51 -10.54
C ASP A 78 0.80 4.11 -11.96
N LEU A 79 1.86 3.77 -12.69
CA LEU A 79 2.05 4.24 -14.06
C LEU A 79 1.17 3.47 -15.06
N GLY A 80 0.92 4.12 -16.19
CA GLY A 80 0.17 3.54 -17.31
C GLY A 80 -1.20 4.18 -17.54
N ASN A 81 -1.60 5.14 -16.71
CA ASN A 81 -2.91 5.79 -16.86
C ASN A 81 -2.98 6.74 -18.06
N ASN A 82 -1.90 7.47 -18.36
CA ASN A 82 -1.85 8.35 -19.53
C ASN A 82 -0.43 8.48 -20.11
N ARG A 83 -0.35 8.89 -21.38
CA ARG A 83 0.93 8.98 -22.11
C ARG A 83 1.86 10.09 -21.60
N ARG A 84 1.30 11.22 -21.15
CA ARG A 84 2.10 12.39 -20.72
C ARG A 84 2.89 12.07 -19.45
N GLU A 85 2.25 11.40 -18.50
CA GLU A 85 2.89 10.89 -17.29
C GLU A 85 4.05 9.94 -17.62
N ALA A 86 3.81 8.95 -18.48
CA ALA A 86 4.86 8.01 -18.88
C ALA A 86 6.08 8.69 -19.52
N ILE A 87 5.84 9.70 -20.38
CA ILE A 87 6.91 10.50 -21.00
C ILE A 87 7.65 11.31 -19.93
N ALA A 88 6.92 12.02 -19.07
CA ALA A 88 7.53 12.84 -18.03
C ALA A 88 8.39 12.00 -17.08
N VAL A 89 7.92 10.82 -16.68
CA VAL A 89 8.70 9.89 -15.83
C VAL A 89 9.90 9.34 -16.60
N ALA A 90 9.76 8.99 -17.88
CA ALA A 90 10.88 8.52 -18.69
C ALA A 90 12.01 9.57 -18.79
N GLU A 91 11.66 10.86 -18.83
CA GLU A 91 12.60 11.98 -18.90
C GLU A 91 13.25 12.33 -17.55
N LEU A 92 12.72 11.84 -16.42
CA LEU A 92 13.32 12.13 -15.11
C LEU A 92 14.77 11.62 -15.05
N PRO A 93 15.73 12.45 -14.59
CA PRO A 93 17.12 12.03 -14.48
C PRO A 93 17.30 10.96 -13.39
N GLY A 94 18.35 10.15 -13.54
CA GLY A 94 18.73 9.16 -12.54
C GLY A 94 18.15 7.76 -12.75
N ARG A 95 18.58 6.84 -11.87
CA ARG A 95 18.24 5.43 -11.89
C ARG A 95 17.16 5.15 -10.85
N PHE A 96 16.00 4.71 -11.30
CA PHE A 96 14.89 4.28 -10.48
C PHE A 96 14.10 3.20 -11.23
N ALA A 97 13.28 2.45 -10.50
CA ALA A 97 12.34 1.51 -11.09
C ALA A 97 10.97 2.16 -11.25
N ALA A 98 10.22 1.72 -12.26
CA ALA A 98 8.94 2.27 -12.63
C ALA A 98 7.93 1.13 -12.78
N SER A 99 6.91 1.10 -11.92
CA SER A 99 5.92 0.03 -11.86
C SER A 99 4.68 0.41 -12.67
N VAL A 100 4.31 -0.44 -13.63
CA VAL A 100 3.21 -0.20 -14.55
C VAL A 100 2.02 -1.10 -14.22
N LEU A 101 0.86 -0.48 -14.02
CA LEU A 101 -0.42 -1.16 -13.83
C LEU A 101 -0.85 -1.87 -15.13
N PRO A 102 -1.14 -3.18 -15.13
CA PRO A 102 -1.49 -3.92 -16.35
C PRO A 102 -2.90 -3.61 -16.87
N ASP A 103 -3.80 -3.14 -16.01
CA ASP A 103 -5.16 -2.70 -16.32
C ASP A 103 -5.23 -1.24 -16.80
N ALA A 104 -4.13 -0.49 -16.70
CA ALA A 104 -4.13 0.91 -17.07
C ALA A 104 -4.21 1.11 -18.61
N PRO A 105 -4.97 2.11 -19.10
CA PRO A 105 -5.26 2.28 -20.54
C PRO A 105 -4.03 2.43 -21.44
N GLN A 106 -2.92 2.91 -20.90
CA GLN A 106 -1.66 3.15 -21.62
C GLN A 106 -0.53 2.25 -21.11
N ALA A 107 -0.82 1.14 -20.42
CA ALA A 107 0.18 0.24 -19.83
C ALA A 107 1.29 -0.16 -20.81
N ARG A 108 0.93 -0.68 -21.99
CA ARG A 108 1.89 -1.06 -23.04
C ARG A 108 2.75 0.10 -23.53
N PHE A 109 2.14 1.27 -23.69
CA PHE A 109 2.85 2.47 -24.11
C PHE A 109 3.85 2.93 -23.04
N ALA A 110 3.42 2.94 -21.78
CA ALA A 110 4.24 3.33 -20.65
C ALA A 110 5.44 2.39 -20.49
N ALA A 111 5.20 1.08 -20.46
CA ALA A 111 6.25 0.06 -20.32
C ALA A 111 7.34 0.20 -21.40
N ARG A 112 6.93 0.32 -22.67
CA ARG A 112 7.87 0.54 -23.79
C ARG A 112 8.64 1.85 -23.68
N THR A 113 7.95 2.93 -23.32
CA THR A 113 8.58 4.27 -23.20
C THR A 113 9.61 4.28 -22.08
N LEU A 114 9.28 3.73 -20.92
CA LEU A 114 10.17 3.62 -19.76
C LEU A 114 11.37 2.72 -20.06
N ALA A 115 11.13 1.56 -20.71
CA ALA A 115 12.21 0.66 -21.11
C ALA A 115 13.14 1.30 -22.15
N ALA A 116 12.59 2.00 -23.15
CA ALA A 116 13.39 2.72 -24.15
C ALA A 116 14.23 3.84 -23.54
N ALA A 117 13.77 4.46 -22.44
CA ALA A 117 14.52 5.42 -21.65
C ALA A 117 15.50 4.78 -20.65
N GLY A 118 15.68 3.46 -20.68
CA GLY A 118 16.61 2.73 -19.83
C GLY A 118 16.18 2.63 -18.36
N LYS A 119 14.90 2.80 -18.05
CA LYS A 119 14.36 2.59 -16.70
C LYS A 119 14.18 1.10 -16.42
N ILE A 120 14.28 0.70 -15.15
CA ILE A 120 13.88 -0.64 -14.72
C ILE A 120 12.36 -0.66 -14.70
N VAL A 121 11.74 -1.49 -15.55
CA VAL A 121 10.29 -1.63 -15.59
C VAL A 121 9.86 -2.76 -14.67
N MET A 122 8.82 -2.51 -13.89
CA MET A 122 8.18 -3.51 -13.04
C MET A 122 6.71 -3.64 -13.39
N LEU A 123 6.15 -4.84 -13.21
CA LEU A 123 4.71 -5.03 -13.23
C LEU A 123 4.14 -4.60 -11.86
N HIS A 124 3.22 -3.63 -11.84
CA HIS A 124 2.48 -3.24 -10.64
C HIS A 124 1.20 -4.07 -10.56
N LEU A 125 1.28 -5.22 -9.89
CA LEU A 125 0.26 -6.28 -9.92
C LEU A 125 -0.86 -6.01 -8.89
N PRO A 126 -2.12 -5.82 -9.31
CA PRO A 126 -3.24 -5.61 -8.40
C PRO A 126 -3.53 -6.82 -7.54
N MET A 127 -3.58 -6.63 -6.22
CA MET A 127 -3.80 -7.69 -5.23
C MET A 127 -4.83 -7.31 -4.17
N GLU A 128 -5.55 -8.32 -3.67
CA GLU A 128 -6.64 -8.11 -2.73
C GLU A 128 -6.22 -7.42 -1.42
N PRO A 129 -6.81 -6.25 -1.09
CA PRO A 129 -6.60 -5.60 0.19
C PRO A 129 -7.60 -6.11 1.25
N LYS A 130 -7.30 -5.87 2.53
CA LYS A 130 -8.25 -6.13 3.62
C LYS A 130 -9.52 -5.29 3.51
N VAL A 131 -9.40 -4.04 3.06
CA VAL A 131 -10.50 -3.08 3.01
C VAL A 131 -11.33 -3.23 1.72
N ALA A 132 -12.59 -3.65 1.87
CA ALA A 132 -13.47 -4.01 0.74
C ALA A 132 -13.76 -2.87 -0.25
N LYS A 133 -13.72 -1.62 0.17
CA LYS A 133 -14.01 -0.46 -0.69
C LYS A 133 -13.06 -0.34 -1.90
N TYR A 134 -11.87 -0.94 -1.83
CA TYR A 134 -10.88 -0.90 -2.90
C TYR A 134 -10.97 -2.09 -3.87
N ARG A 135 -11.84 -3.08 -3.60
CA ARG A 135 -12.03 -4.26 -4.48
C ARG A 135 -12.77 -3.93 -5.80
N ALA A 136 -13.53 -2.83 -5.83
CA ALA A 136 -14.51 -2.55 -6.90
C ALA A 136 -13.93 -1.98 -8.21
N ARG A 137 -12.61 -1.83 -8.33
CA ARG A 137 -11.97 -1.10 -9.45
C ARG A 137 -10.96 -1.88 -10.29
N MET A 138 -10.67 -3.13 -9.94
CA MET A 138 -9.58 -3.88 -10.57
C MET A 138 -10.17 -5.09 -11.29
N ASP A 139 -10.17 -5.07 -12.62
CA ASP A 139 -10.64 -6.20 -13.45
C ASP A 139 -9.48 -6.86 -14.22
N GLY A 140 -9.72 -8.09 -14.70
CA GLY A 140 -8.80 -8.84 -15.56
C GLY A 140 -7.53 -9.41 -14.90
N PHE A 141 -6.83 -8.64 -14.07
CA PHE A 141 -5.52 -8.98 -13.49
C PHE A 141 -5.50 -9.02 -11.95
N PHE A 142 -6.59 -8.62 -11.30
CA PHE A 142 -6.70 -8.57 -9.85
C PHE A 142 -6.62 -9.96 -9.22
N LEU A 143 -5.59 -10.16 -8.39
CA LEU A 143 -5.42 -11.39 -7.61
C LEU A 143 -6.26 -11.34 -6.33
N THR A 144 -6.99 -12.41 -6.07
CA THR A 144 -7.91 -12.54 -4.94
C THR A 144 -7.58 -13.77 -4.09
N LEU A 145 -8.04 -13.79 -2.85
CA LEU A 145 -7.94 -14.94 -1.95
C LEU A 145 -8.76 -16.15 -2.42
N ALA A 146 -9.68 -15.95 -3.36
CA ALA A 146 -10.47 -17.02 -3.97
C ALA A 146 -9.78 -17.66 -5.18
N ASP A 147 -8.69 -17.06 -5.69
CA ASP A 147 -7.94 -17.65 -6.79
C ASP A 147 -7.15 -18.87 -6.33
N ASP A 148 -7.23 -19.95 -7.11
CA ASP A 148 -6.35 -21.10 -6.97
C ASP A 148 -4.98 -20.85 -7.64
N ASP A 149 -4.06 -21.80 -7.47
CA ASP A 149 -2.71 -21.72 -8.03
C ASP A 149 -2.72 -21.50 -9.57
N ALA A 150 -3.69 -22.09 -10.28
CA ALA A 150 -3.81 -21.99 -11.73
C ALA A 150 -4.30 -20.60 -12.15
N ALA A 151 -5.33 -20.07 -11.49
CA ALA A 151 -5.85 -18.73 -11.71
C ALA A 151 -4.80 -17.64 -11.43
N ILE A 152 -4.01 -17.79 -10.36
CA ILE A 152 -2.89 -16.89 -10.05
C ILE A 152 -1.84 -16.92 -11.16
N ALA A 153 -1.44 -18.12 -11.60
CA ALA A 153 -0.44 -18.29 -12.66
C ALA A 153 -0.92 -17.70 -13.99
N GLU A 154 -2.20 -17.89 -14.33
CA GLU A 154 -2.81 -17.36 -15.54
C GLU A 154 -2.89 -15.83 -15.51
N LYS A 155 -3.40 -15.25 -14.42
CA LYS A 155 -3.49 -13.78 -14.24
C LYS A 155 -2.12 -13.13 -14.32
N LEU A 156 -1.11 -13.70 -13.66
CA LEU A 156 0.28 -13.23 -13.75
C LEU A 156 0.78 -13.29 -15.20
N ALA A 157 0.56 -14.41 -15.91
CA ALA A 157 1.01 -14.57 -17.29
C ALA A 157 0.36 -13.53 -18.22
N ARG A 158 -0.95 -13.29 -18.08
CA ARG A 158 -1.66 -12.27 -18.85
C ARG A 158 -1.15 -10.86 -18.52
N ALA A 159 -0.93 -10.55 -17.25
CA ALA A 159 -0.42 -9.24 -16.82
C ALA A 159 0.99 -8.97 -17.41
N LEU A 160 1.88 -9.97 -17.36
CA LEU A 160 3.21 -9.88 -17.97
C LEU A 160 3.15 -9.81 -19.51
N ALA A 161 2.14 -10.39 -20.14
CA ALA A 161 1.92 -10.20 -21.58
C ALA A 161 1.49 -8.77 -21.94
N VAL A 162 0.95 -7.99 -20.98
CA VAL A 162 0.71 -6.55 -21.14
C VAL A 162 1.99 -5.75 -20.93
N VAL A 163 2.81 -6.13 -19.95
CA VAL A 163 4.07 -5.45 -19.59
C VAL A 163 5.28 -6.39 -19.85
N PRO A 164 5.58 -6.73 -21.12
CA PRO A 164 6.64 -7.69 -21.45
C PRO A 164 8.04 -7.20 -21.09
N GLU A 165 8.23 -5.90 -20.87
CA GLU A 165 9.50 -5.28 -20.46
C GLU A 165 9.79 -5.43 -18.95
N ALA A 166 8.87 -6.01 -18.18
CA ALA A 166 9.03 -6.16 -16.74
C ALA A 166 10.26 -7.01 -16.37
N GLN A 167 11.08 -6.47 -15.47
CA GLN A 167 12.24 -7.14 -14.85
C GLN A 167 11.92 -7.59 -13.41
N GLY A 168 10.85 -7.03 -12.83
CA GLY A 168 10.36 -7.38 -11.51
C GLY A 168 8.85 -7.15 -11.39
N VAL A 169 8.32 -7.56 -10.25
CA VAL A 169 6.91 -7.39 -9.88
C VAL A 169 6.84 -6.66 -8.54
N ASN A 170 5.88 -5.77 -8.43
CA ASN A 170 5.52 -5.10 -7.19
C ASN A 170 4.00 -5.13 -7.01
N ASN A 171 3.51 -5.20 -5.78
CA ASN A 171 2.08 -5.25 -5.49
C ASN A 171 1.44 -3.86 -5.48
N HIS A 172 0.34 -3.72 -6.21
CA HIS A 172 -0.63 -2.65 -6.00
C HIS A 172 -1.65 -3.12 -4.96
N MET A 173 -1.70 -2.45 -3.81
CA MET A 173 -2.44 -2.93 -2.63
C MET A 173 -1.95 -4.32 -2.18
N GLY A 174 -2.86 -5.24 -1.83
CA GLY A 174 -2.49 -6.62 -1.48
C GLY A 174 -2.41 -6.94 0.00
N SER A 175 -2.78 -6.01 0.89
CA SER A 175 -2.69 -6.23 2.35
C SER A 175 -3.40 -7.49 2.89
N ALA A 176 -4.35 -8.08 2.16
CA ALA A 176 -4.92 -9.38 2.52
C ALA A 176 -4.18 -10.54 1.85
N LEU A 177 -3.80 -10.40 0.58
CA LEU A 177 -3.15 -11.45 -0.20
C LEU A 177 -1.71 -11.72 0.25
N THR A 178 -0.91 -10.68 0.50
CA THR A 178 0.50 -10.80 0.90
C THR A 178 0.67 -11.52 2.24
N GLU A 179 -0.34 -11.49 3.11
CA GLU A 179 -0.37 -12.24 4.38
C GLU A 179 -0.73 -13.72 4.23
N ARG A 180 -1.16 -14.16 3.05
CA ARG A 180 -1.62 -15.54 2.83
C ARG A 180 -0.56 -16.34 2.12
N TRP A 181 0.00 -17.31 2.84
CA TRP A 181 1.09 -18.14 2.36
C TRP A 181 0.75 -18.90 1.07
N ALA A 182 -0.44 -19.50 0.96
CA ALA A 182 -0.82 -20.31 -0.20
C ALA A 182 -0.83 -19.51 -1.52
N PRO A 183 -1.60 -18.40 -1.67
CA PRO A 183 -1.59 -17.62 -2.90
C PRO A 183 -0.23 -16.96 -3.18
N MET A 184 0.47 -16.49 -2.14
CA MET A 184 1.82 -15.92 -2.32
C MET A 184 2.83 -16.97 -2.79
N ARG A 185 2.74 -18.21 -2.32
CA ARG A 185 3.60 -19.31 -2.80
C ARG A 185 3.37 -19.57 -4.30
N ALA A 186 2.11 -19.62 -4.74
CA ALA A 186 1.78 -19.79 -6.16
C ALA A 186 2.33 -18.63 -6.99
N LEU A 187 2.13 -17.39 -6.53
CA LEU A 187 2.64 -16.19 -7.18
C LEU A 187 4.17 -16.20 -7.27
N MET A 188 4.87 -16.47 -6.16
CA MET A 188 6.32 -16.49 -6.09
C MET A 188 6.93 -17.57 -7.01
N ARG A 189 6.28 -18.74 -7.14
CA ARG A 189 6.69 -19.75 -8.13
C ARG A 189 6.60 -19.22 -9.55
N GLY A 190 5.52 -18.54 -9.89
CA GLY A 190 5.32 -17.93 -11.21
C GLY A 190 6.32 -16.82 -11.55
N ILE A 191 6.67 -16.02 -10.54
CA ILE A 191 7.68 -14.93 -10.63
C ILE A 191 9.10 -15.53 -10.77
N ALA A 192 9.46 -16.48 -9.90
CA ALA A 192 10.77 -17.14 -9.91
C ALA A 192 11.01 -17.93 -11.21
N GLY A 193 9.99 -18.65 -11.71
CA GLY A 193 10.08 -19.38 -12.98
C GLY A 193 10.34 -18.48 -14.20
N ARG A 194 10.13 -17.17 -14.07
CA ARG A 194 10.42 -16.16 -15.10
C ARG A 194 11.66 -15.31 -14.78
N ARG A 195 12.38 -15.63 -13.70
CA ARG A 195 13.58 -14.91 -13.23
C ARG A 195 13.32 -13.42 -12.96
N LEU A 196 12.11 -13.09 -12.52
CA LEU A 196 11.73 -11.75 -12.09
C LEU A 196 11.98 -11.60 -10.59
N PHE A 197 12.37 -10.41 -10.14
CA PHE A 197 12.40 -10.11 -8.70
C PHE A 197 11.01 -9.66 -8.21
N PHE A 198 10.78 -9.69 -6.90
CA PHE A 198 9.58 -9.17 -6.27
C PHE A 198 9.93 -8.12 -5.21
N VAL A 199 9.17 -7.03 -5.15
CA VAL A 199 9.23 -6.03 -4.07
C VAL A 199 7.85 -5.92 -3.45
N ASP A 200 7.77 -6.04 -2.12
CA ASP A 200 6.53 -5.76 -1.38
C ASP A 200 6.44 -4.25 -1.09
N SER A 201 5.37 -3.59 -1.54
CA SER A 201 5.12 -2.17 -1.24
C SER A 201 4.69 -1.91 0.21
N LEU A 202 4.37 -2.95 0.99
CA LEU A 202 3.88 -2.86 2.37
C LEU A 202 2.69 -1.90 2.49
N THR A 203 1.55 -2.31 1.92
CA THR A 203 0.31 -1.50 1.81
C THR A 203 -0.81 -1.93 2.76
#